data_AF-A0A0U1DYI0-F1
#
_entry.id   AF-A0A0U1DYI0-F1
#
_cell.length_a   1.000
_cell.length_b   1.000
_cell.length_c   1.000
_cell.angle_alpha   90.00
_cell.angle_beta   90.00
_cell.angle_gamma   90.00
#
_symmetry.space_group_name_H-M   'P 1'
#
loop_
_entity.id
_entity.type
_entity.pdbx_description
1 polymer ?
#
loop_
_entity_poly.entity_id
_entity_poly.type
_entity_poly.pdbx_seq_one_letter_code
_entity_poly.pdbx_strand_id
1 'polypeptide(L)'
;MVAPAGTSFSAAIVSGVAALVRAKFPELTAHQVINRLISTARPPARGVDNQVGHGIVDPVAALTWDLKDPGARVGPERLSSPLHIPPPPPPRNMTPVWVALGGIGGVLALCVITVGLTAMRSRRIR
;
A
#
# COMPACT_ATOMS: atom_id res chain seq x y z
N MET A 1 -1.82 -1.77 26.78
CA MET A 1 -2.83 -2.53 26.01
C MET A 1 -2.95 -1.85 24.66
N VAL A 2 -2.39 -2.44 23.59
CA VAL A 2 -2.51 -1.84 22.25
C VAL A 2 -3.88 -2.23 21.72
N ALA A 3 -4.72 -1.23 21.43
CA ALA A 3 -6.01 -1.49 20.80
C ALA A 3 -5.75 -2.11 19.41
N PRO A 4 -6.35 -3.26 19.08
CA PRO A 4 -6.19 -3.83 17.76
C PRO A 4 -6.79 -2.88 16.70
N ALA A 5 -5.99 -2.54 15.68
CA ALA A 5 -6.34 -1.62 14.62
C ALA A 5 -6.10 -2.27 13.26
N GLY A 6 -7.03 -2.07 12.31
CA GLY A 6 -6.90 -2.61 10.96
C GLY A 6 -8.21 -2.57 10.17
N THR A 7 -8.12 -2.59 8.84
CA THR A 7 -9.28 -2.62 7.95
C THR A 7 -10.12 -3.89 8.12
N SER A 8 -9.52 -4.98 8.62
CA SER A 8 -10.22 -6.23 8.98
C SER A 8 -11.30 -6.01 10.06
N PHE A 9 -11.01 -5.20 11.08
CA PHE A 9 -12.00 -4.88 12.12
C PHE A 9 -13.11 -3.99 11.55
N SER A 10 -12.77 -3.05 10.66
CA SER A 10 -13.77 -2.23 9.97
C SER A 10 -14.70 -3.10 9.12
N ALA A 11 -14.17 -4.08 8.39
CA ALA A 11 -14.95 -5.04 7.61
C ALA A 11 -15.89 -5.88 8.50
N ALA A 12 -15.42 -6.32 9.67
CA ALA A 12 -16.26 -7.04 10.64
C ALA A 12 -17.42 -6.18 11.16
N ILE A 13 -17.16 -4.92 11.51
CA ILE A 13 -18.19 -3.97 11.95
C ILE A 13 -19.23 -3.73 10.84
N VAL A 14 -18.78 -3.44 9.61
CA VAL A 14 -19.69 -3.23 8.47
C VAL A 14 -20.51 -4.49 8.17
N SER A 15 -19.93 -5.69 8.34
CA SER A 15 -20.66 -6.96 8.19
C SER A 15 -21.77 -7.12 9.25
N GLY A 16 -21.50 -6.70 10.49
CA GLY A 16 -22.52 -6.65 11.54
C GLY A 16 -23.66 -5.69 11.20
N VAL A 17 -23.36 -4.51 10.69
CA VAL A 17 -24.38 -3.55 10.24
C VAL A 17 -25.19 -4.11 9.06
N ALA A 18 -24.53 -4.75 8.08
CA ALA A 18 -25.20 -5.40 6.97
C ALA A 18 -26.17 -6.50 7.45
N ALA A 19 -25.79 -7.27 8.47
CA ALA A 19 -26.66 -8.26 9.08
C ALA A 19 -27.89 -7.63 9.74
N LEU A 20 -27.72 -6.51 10.45
CA LEU A 20 -28.85 -5.75 11.03
C LEU A 20 -29.79 -5.22 9.95
N VAL A 21 -29.25 -4.69 8.85
CA VAL A 21 -30.05 -4.21 7.71
C VAL A 21 -30.85 -5.36 7.09
N ARG A 22 -30.24 -6.54 6.90
CA ARG A 22 -30.94 -7.74 6.40
C ARG A 22 -32.01 -8.24 7.37
N ALA A 23 -31.77 -8.14 8.68
CA ALA A 23 -32.77 -8.52 9.69
C ALA A 23 -33.98 -7.58 9.67
N LYS A 24 -33.76 -6.27 9.49
CA LYS A 24 -34.85 -5.29 9.42
C LYS A 24 -35.57 -5.29 8.06
N PHE A 25 -34.85 -5.54 6.98
CA PHE A 25 -35.36 -5.51 5.61
C PHE A 25 -35.04 -6.83 4.88
N PRO A 26 -35.77 -7.92 5.19
CA PRO A 26 -35.45 -9.27 4.67
C PRO A 26 -35.62 -9.40 3.16
N GLU A 27 -36.50 -8.59 2.55
CA GLU A 27 -36.79 -8.60 1.11
C GLU A 27 -35.69 -7.92 0.27
N LEU A 28 -34.74 -7.23 0.89
CA LEU A 28 -33.66 -6.58 0.14
C LEU A 28 -32.67 -7.60 -0.42
N THR A 29 -32.39 -7.44 -1.71
CA THR A 29 -31.28 -8.13 -2.36
C THR A 29 -29.93 -7.60 -1.87
N ALA A 30 -28.87 -8.39 -2.03
CA ALA A 30 -27.51 -8.01 -1.58
C ALA A 30 -27.06 -6.65 -2.13
N HIS A 31 -27.33 -6.36 -3.40
CA HIS A 31 -26.98 -5.07 -4.01
C HIS A 31 -27.71 -3.89 -3.36
N GLN A 32 -28.99 -4.08 -3.03
CA GLN A 32 -29.79 -3.05 -2.38
C GLN A 32 -29.32 -2.81 -0.94
N VAL A 33 -28.86 -3.84 -0.23
CA VAL A 33 -28.21 -3.68 1.08
C VAL A 33 -26.93 -2.86 0.94
N ILE A 34 -26.09 -3.16 -0.05
CA ILE A 34 -24.86 -2.40 -0.32
C ILE A 34 -25.19 -0.94 -0.63
N ASN A 35 -26.13 -0.68 -1.54
CA ASN A 35 -26.58 0.67 -1.88
C ASN A 35 -27.10 1.43 -0.66
N ARG A 36 -27.90 0.78 0.20
CA ARG A 36 -28.39 1.38 1.44
C ARG A 36 -27.24 1.75 2.38
N LEU A 37 -26.23 0.90 2.55
CA LEU A 37 -25.06 1.21 3.38
C LEU A 37 -24.23 2.37 2.80
N ILE A 38 -24.07 2.41 1.47
CA ILE A 38 -23.32 3.47 0.77
C ILE A 38 -24.02 4.82 0.86
N SER A 39 -25.31 4.86 0.55
CA SER A 39 -26.12 6.09 0.51
C SER A 39 -26.37 6.72 1.88
N THR A 40 -26.29 5.92 2.94
CA THR A 40 -26.47 6.37 4.34
C THR A 40 -25.15 6.62 5.05
N ALA A 41 -24.00 6.33 4.40
CA ALA A 41 -22.70 6.62 4.95
C ALA A 41 -22.47 8.14 5.08
N ARG A 42 -21.62 8.53 6.02
CA ARG A 42 -21.20 9.92 6.21
C ARG A 42 -20.02 10.23 5.29
N PRO A 43 -20.21 11.00 4.20
CA PRO A 43 -19.19 11.18 3.18
C PRO A 43 -18.02 12.05 3.67
N PRO A 44 -16.80 11.83 3.13
CA PRO A 44 -15.71 12.77 3.27
C PRO A 44 -16.02 14.12 2.60
N ALA A 45 -15.26 15.17 2.91
CA ALA A 45 -15.47 16.51 2.36
C ALA A 45 -15.50 16.57 0.81
N ARG A 46 -14.84 15.62 0.13
CA ARG A 46 -14.79 15.51 -1.33
C ARG A 46 -15.87 14.59 -1.93
N GLY A 47 -16.84 14.15 -1.12
CA GLY A 47 -17.90 13.22 -1.53
C GLY A 47 -17.45 11.77 -1.54
N VAL A 48 -16.49 11.40 -2.40
CA VAL A 48 -15.92 10.04 -2.47
C VAL A 48 -14.39 10.12 -2.57
N ASP A 49 -13.68 9.24 -1.86
CA ASP A 49 -12.23 9.12 -2.01
C ASP A 49 -11.67 7.71 -1.85
N ASN A 50 -10.37 7.54 -2.13
CA ASN A 50 -9.69 6.24 -2.08
C ASN A 50 -9.29 5.77 -0.67
N GLN A 51 -9.55 6.57 0.38
CA GLN A 51 -9.23 6.21 1.77
C GLN A 51 -10.46 5.62 2.48
N VAL A 52 -11.62 6.24 2.29
CA VAL A 52 -12.88 5.86 2.98
C VAL A 52 -14.05 5.59 2.02
N GLY A 53 -13.85 5.70 0.70
CA GLY A 53 -14.91 5.51 -0.29
C GLY A 53 -16.00 6.56 -0.09
N HIS A 54 -17.24 6.08 0.05
CA HIS A 54 -18.42 6.90 0.37
C HIS A 54 -18.49 7.34 1.84
N GLY A 55 -17.50 6.96 2.65
CA GLY A 55 -17.31 7.46 4.01
C GLY A 55 -17.65 6.44 5.10
N ILE A 56 -17.89 6.97 6.31
CA ILE A 56 -18.06 6.14 7.52
C ILE A 56 -19.48 5.60 7.58
N VAL A 57 -19.62 4.29 7.82
CA VAL A 57 -20.94 3.64 7.99
C VAL A 57 -21.73 4.29 9.14
N ASP A 58 -23.01 4.56 8.89
CA ASP A 58 -23.95 5.07 9.90
C ASP A 58 -25.05 4.02 10.14
N PRO A 59 -24.95 3.21 11.21
CA PRO A 59 -25.92 2.14 11.47
C PRO A 59 -27.34 2.65 11.72
N VAL A 60 -27.47 3.86 12.30
CA VAL A 60 -28.78 4.44 12.60
C VAL A 60 -29.42 4.86 11.30
N ALA A 61 -28.72 5.65 10.48
CA ALA A 61 -29.24 6.09 9.18
C ALA A 61 -29.55 4.89 8.26
N ALA A 62 -28.68 3.88 8.23
CA ALA A 62 -28.89 2.65 7.45
C ALA A 62 -30.19 1.91 7.84
N LEU A 63 -30.59 1.99 9.11
CA LEU A 63 -31.80 1.33 9.60
C LEU A 63 -33.03 2.22 9.52
N THR A 64 -32.91 3.55 9.69
CA THR A 64 -34.06 4.44 9.86
C THR A 64 -34.45 5.23 8.62
N TRP A 65 -33.52 5.51 7.72
CA TRP A 65 -33.85 6.32 6.54
C TRP A 65 -34.70 5.54 5.54
N ASP A 66 -35.76 6.22 5.09
CA ASP A 66 -36.61 5.76 4.02
C ASP A 66 -35.97 6.11 2.67
N LEU A 67 -35.39 5.10 2.03
CA LEU A 67 -34.86 5.21 0.69
C LEU A 67 -35.96 4.86 -0.29
N LYS A 68 -36.51 5.89 -0.96
CA LYS A 68 -37.53 5.72 -2.01
C LYS A 68 -37.05 4.85 -3.18
N ASP A 69 -35.75 4.80 -3.42
CA ASP A 69 -35.14 3.92 -4.40
C ASP A 69 -34.02 3.12 -3.73
N PRO A 70 -34.13 1.78 -3.62
CA PRO A 70 -33.06 0.93 -3.10
C PRO A 70 -31.85 0.86 -4.07
N GLY A 71 -31.94 1.56 -5.21
CA GLY A 71 -30.90 1.80 -6.18
C GLY A 71 -30.78 0.64 -7.17
N ALA A 72 -30.62 0.97 -8.44
CA ALA A 72 -30.35 -0.01 -9.48
C ALA A 72 -29.05 -0.78 -9.22
N ARG A 73 -28.94 -1.98 -9.80
CA ARG A 73 -27.66 -2.69 -9.92
C ARG A 73 -26.70 -1.88 -10.77
N VAL A 74 -25.88 -1.06 -10.13
CA VAL A 74 -24.72 -0.44 -10.74
C VAL A 74 -23.59 -1.46 -10.74
N GLY A 75 -22.99 -1.69 -11.92
CA GLY A 75 -21.76 -2.50 -12.04
C GLY A 75 -20.64 -1.89 -11.20
N PRO A 76 -19.49 -2.58 -11.03
CA PRO A 76 -18.37 -2.08 -10.24
C PRO A 76 -17.97 -0.70 -10.75
N GLU A 77 -18.37 0.32 -10.01
CA GLU A 77 -18.09 1.70 -10.32
C GLU A 77 -16.57 1.84 -10.20
N ARG A 78 -15.90 2.22 -11.30
CA ARG A 78 -14.47 2.53 -11.29
C ARG A 78 -14.28 3.89 -10.61
N LEU A 79 -14.52 3.90 -9.29
CA LEU A 79 -14.29 5.02 -8.38
C LEU A 79 -12.79 5.24 -8.12
N SER A 80 -11.94 4.32 -8.57
CA SER A 80 -10.51 4.48 -8.58
C SER A 80 -10.11 5.51 -9.63
N SER A 81 -9.95 6.76 -9.18
CA SER A 81 -9.03 7.69 -9.84
C SER A 81 -7.72 6.93 -10.14
N PRO A 82 -7.13 7.04 -11.34
CA PRO A 82 -5.94 6.29 -11.70
C PRO A 82 -4.90 6.41 -10.58
N LEU A 83 -4.53 5.28 -9.98
CA LEU A 83 -3.50 5.26 -8.95
C LEU A 83 -2.23 5.86 -9.56
N HIS A 84 -1.83 7.05 -9.10
CA HIS A 84 -0.53 7.61 -9.42
C HIS A 84 0.51 6.79 -8.66
N ILE A 85 0.98 5.72 -9.31
CA ILE A 85 2.08 4.92 -8.80
C ILE A 85 3.34 5.75 -9.05
N PRO A 86 4.03 6.25 -8.02
CA PRO A 86 5.30 6.92 -8.22
C PRO A 86 6.24 5.94 -8.94
N PRO A 87 7.03 6.40 -9.92
CA PRO A 87 7.94 5.52 -10.63
C PRO A 87 8.86 4.80 -9.64
N PRO A 88 9.17 3.52 -9.88
CA PRO A 88 10.05 2.76 -8.99
C PRO A 88 11.37 3.52 -8.82
N PRO A 89 11.96 3.51 -7.61
CA PRO A 89 13.24 4.17 -7.38
C PRO A 89 14.28 3.62 -8.37
N PRO A 90 15.17 4.47 -8.90
CA PRO A 90 16.18 4.02 -9.86
C PRO A 90 17.04 2.90 -9.25
N PRO A 91 17.47 1.91 -10.06
CA PRO A 91 18.30 0.82 -9.58
C PRO A 91 19.60 1.35 -8.98
N ARG A 92 20.10 0.68 -7.92
CA ARG A 92 21.33 1.09 -7.22
C ARG A 92 22.51 1.06 -8.20
N ASN A 93 23.14 2.22 -8.41
CA ASN A 93 24.31 2.32 -9.29
C ASN A 93 25.57 1.78 -8.59
N MET A 94 26.09 0.64 -9.06
CA MET A 94 27.29 0.00 -8.51
C MET A 94 28.60 0.44 -9.19
N THR A 95 28.56 1.30 -10.21
CA THR A 95 29.79 1.76 -10.89
C THR A 95 30.82 2.41 -9.95
N PRO A 96 30.45 3.20 -8.92
CA PRO A 96 31.44 3.78 -8.00
C PRO A 96 32.13 2.72 -7.14
N VAL A 97 31.40 1.66 -6.76
CA VAL A 97 31.92 0.56 -5.93
C VAL A 97 32.97 -0.24 -6.71
N TRP A 98 32.71 -0.53 -7.98
CA TRP A 98 33.67 -1.24 -8.84
C TRP A 98 34.92 -0.41 -9.13
N VAL A 99 34.78 0.90 -9.33
CA VAL A 99 35.92 1.82 -9.51
C VAL A 99 36.78 1.88 -8.24
N ALA A 100 36.16 1.98 -7.06
CA ALA A 100 36.89 2.00 -5.79
C ALA A 100 37.64 0.68 -5.54
N LEU A 101 36.99 -0.47 -5.77
CA LEU A 101 37.59 -1.79 -5.58
C LEU A 101 38.78 -2.00 -6.53
N GLY A 102 38.63 -1.62 -7.81
CA GLY A 102 39.70 -1.70 -8.79
C GLY A 102 40.90 -0.80 -8.46
N GLY A 103 40.63 0.44 -8.03
CA GLY A 103 41.68 1.39 -7.61
C GLY A 103 42.50 0.88 -6.42
N ILE A 104 41.81 0.40 -5.37
CA ILE A 104 42.48 -0.16 -4.18
C ILE A 104 43.30 -1.39 -4.55
N GLY A 105 42.74 -2.31 -5.36
CA GLY A 105 43.45 -3.50 -5.82
C GLY A 105 44.70 -3.18 -6.64
N GLY A 106 44.63 -2.19 -7.52
CA GLY A 106 45.76 -1.75 -8.33
C GLY A 106 46.91 -1.16 -7.49
N VAL A 107 46.60 -0.31 -6.51
CA VAL A 107 47.61 0.27 -5.61
C VAL A 107 48.29 -0.83 -4.78
N LEU A 108 47.51 -1.76 -4.20
CA LEU A 108 48.07 -2.87 -3.42
C LEU A 108 48.97 -3.78 -4.28
N ALA A 109 48.57 -4.10 -5.51
CA ALA A 109 49.39 -4.89 -6.42
C ALA A 109 50.72 -4.20 -6.73
N LEU A 110 50.71 -2.89 -6.99
CA LEU A 110 51.93 -2.11 -7.23
C LEU A 110 52.83 -2.07 -5.99
N CYS A 111 52.28 -1.92 -4.79
CA CYS A 111 53.04 -2.00 -3.53
C CYS A 111 53.67 -3.39 -3.36
N VAL A 112 52.94 -4.48 -3.61
CA VAL A 112 53.47 -5.84 -3.51
C VAL A 112 54.57 -6.09 -4.54
N ILE A 113 54.40 -5.62 -5.78
CA ILE A 113 55.41 -5.76 -6.84
C ILE A 113 56.68 -4.99 -6.48
N THR A 114 56.55 -3.75 -6.04
CA THR A 114 57.70 -2.90 -5.67
C THR A 114 58.46 -3.46 -4.46
N VAL A 115 57.75 -3.89 -3.40
CA VAL A 115 58.35 -4.57 -2.24
C VAL A 115 59.00 -5.90 -2.65
N GLY A 116 58.36 -6.68 -3.53
CA GLY A 116 58.91 -7.94 -4.04
C GLY A 116 60.20 -7.73 -4.83
N LEU A 117 60.22 -6.77 -5.77
CA LEU A 117 61.39 -6.45 -6.59
C LEU A 117 62.56 -5.93 -5.74
N THR A 118 62.29 -5.08 -4.75
CA THR A 118 63.32 -4.55 -3.84
C THR A 118 63.89 -5.64 -2.91
N ALA A 119 63.03 -6.54 -2.40
CA ALA A 119 63.45 -7.69 -1.59
C ALA A 119 64.27 -8.71 -2.40
N MET A 120 63.93 -8.97 -3.67
CA MET A 120 64.72 -9.86 -4.53
C MET A 120 66.09 -9.28 -4.88
N ARG A 121 66.18 -7.96 -5.11
CA ARG A 121 67.44 -7.30 -5.46
C ARG A 121 68.43 -7.27 -4.30
N SER A 122 67.96 -7.09 -3.07
CA SER A 122 68.83 -7.12 -1.87
C SER A 122 69.36 -8.51 -1.53
N ARG A 123 68.60 -9.58 -1.84
CA ARG A 123 69.05 -10.98 -1.69
C ARG A 123 70.12 -11.41 -2.71
N ARG A 124 70.31 -10.66 -3.80
CA ARG A 124 71.25 -10.99 -4.88
C ARG A 124 72.64 -10.37 -4.69
N ILE A 125 72.76 -9.40 -3.78
CA ILE A 125 73.99 -8.61 -3.53
C ILE A 125 74.70 -9.07 -2.24
N ARG A 126 74.03 -9.85 -1.40
CA ARG A 126 74.59 -10.48 -0.20
C ARG A 126 74.98 -11.92 -0.51
#